data_AF-A0A6S7CU49-F1
#
_entry.id   AF-A0A6S7CU49-F1
#
_cell.length_a   1.000
_cell.length_b   1.000
_cell.length_c   1.000
_cell.angle_alpha   90.00
_cell.angle_beta   90.00
_cell.angle_gamma   90.00
#
_symmetry.space_group_name_H-M   'P 1'
#
loop_
_entity.id
_entity.type
_entity.pdbx_description
1 polymer ?
#
loop_
_entity_poly.entity_id
_entity_poly.type
_entity_poly.pdbx_seq_one_letter_code
_entity_poly.pdbx_strand_id
1 'polypeptide(L)' 'MAEVEWTQRDDFYWQGPPGWTICRVFVDGMWQYELWFSRGDTGTIYGMRASLAGAQDLYQQKLN' A
#
# COMPACT_ATOMS: atom_id res chain seq x y z
N MET A 1 11.48 17.25 1.01
CA MET A 1 10.26 16.50 0.64
C MET A 1 9.66 16.01 1.94
N ALA A 2 8.40 16.34 2.25
CA ALA A 2 7.77 15.80 3.45
C ALA A 2 7.67 14.28 3.29
N GLU A 3 8.12 13.53 4.29
CA GLU A 3 7.99 12.08 4.31
C GLU A 3 6.49 11.75 4.27
N VAL A 4 6.08 10.90 3.33
CA VAL A 4 4.69 10.50 3.24
C VAL A 4 4.40 9.57 4.41
N GLU A 5 3.63 10.07 5.37
CA GLU A 5 3.30 9.32 6.57
C GLU A 5 2.28 8.22 6.25
N TRP A 6 2.66 6.98 6.50
CA TRP A 6 1.78 5.82 6.45
C TRP A 6 1.39 5.43 7.88
N THR A 7 0.11 5.54 8.21
CA THR A 7 -0.40 5.17 9.54
C THR A 7 -0.87 3.72 9.51
N GLN A 8 -0.25 2.86 10.32
CA GLN A 8 -0.78 1.52 10.56
C GLN A 8 -2.11 1.61 11.31
N ARG A 9 -3.15 0.99 10.77
CA ARG A 9 -4.50 1.00 11.37
C ARG A 9 -4.81 -0.32 12.04
N ASP A 10 -4.29 -1.42 11.49
CA ASP A 10 -4.28 -2.76 12.10
C ASP A 10 -3.09 -3.59 11.57
N ASP A 11 -3.04 -4.88 11.91
CA ASP A 11 -1.95 -5.80 11.54
C ASP A 11 -1.77 -6.03 10.03
N PHE A 12 -2.82 -5.75 9.26
CA PHE A 12 -2.90 -6.01 7.82
C PHE A 12 -3.14 -4.75 6.99
N TYR A 13 -3.25 -3.57 7.59
CA TYR A 13 -3.71 -2.38 6.90
C TYR A 13 -2.95 -1.12 7.31
N TRP A 14 -2.45 -0.41 6.30
CA TRP A 14 -1.83 0.92 6.42
C TRP A 14 -2.62 1.91 5.57
N GLN A 15 -2.96 3.03 6.20
CA GLN A 15 -3.55 4.17 5.51
C GLN A 15 -2.46 5.17 5.14
N GLY A 16 -2.41 5.55 3.87
CA GLY A 16 -1.51 6.57 3.36
C GLY A 16 -2.25 7.86 3.00
N PRO A 17 -1.73 8.63 2.04
CA PRO A 17 -2.39 9.79 1.47
C PRO A 17 -3.81 9.49 0.96
N PRO A 18 -4.66 10.51 0.74
CA PRO A 18 -6.07 10.32 0.39
C PRO A 18 -6.28 9.30 -0.74
N GLY A 19 -7.04 8.24 -0.45
CA GLY A 19 -7.35 7.16 -1.38
C GLY A 19 -6.30 6.05 -1.46
N TRP A 20 -5.10 6.23 -0.89
CA TRP A 20 -4.02 5.24 -0.92
C TRP A 20 -3.97 4.39 0.33
N THR A 21 -3.78 3.09 0.12
CA THR A 21 -3.71 2.10 1.19
C THR A 21 -2.70 1.02 0.85
N ILE A 22 -2.07 0.45 1.87
CA ILE A 22 -1.28 -0.77 1.73
C ILE A 22 -1.94 -1.86 2.56
N CYS A 23 -2.21 -3.01 1.94
CA CYS A 23 -2.78 -4.18 2.59
C CYS A 23 -1.73 -5.29 2.64
N ARG A 24 -1.53 -5.90 3.81
CA ARG A 24 -0.69 -7.09 3.96
C ARG A 24 -1.56 -8.33 3.76
N VAL A 25 -1.25 -9.10 2.73
CA VAL A 25 -1.99 -10.29 2.32
C VAL A 25 -1.09 -11.52 2.35
N PHE A 26 -1.67 -12.69 2.55
CA PHE A 26 -0.96 -13.97 2.45
C PHE A 26 -1.35 -14.66 1.15
N VAL A 27 -0.41 -14.75 0.20
CA VAL A 27 -0.64 -15.29 -1.14
C VAL A 27 0.49 -16.27 -1.46
N ASP A 28 0.15 -17.43 -2.00
CA ASP A 28 1.09 -18.47 -2.41
C ASP A 28 2.14 -18.84 -1.34
N GLY A 29 1.71 -18.91 -0.08
CA GLY A 29 2.57 -19.31 1.03
C GLY A 29 3.50 -18.21 1.56
N MET A 30 3.34 -16.95 1.11
CA MET A 30 4.19 -15.83 1.52
C MET A 30 3.37 -14.60 1.89
N TRP A 31 3.88 -13.83 2.87
CA TRP A 31 3.35 -12.50 3.18
C TRP A 31 3.79 -11.47 2.16
N GLN A 32 2.85 -10.63 1.75
CA GLN A 32 3.02 -9.68 0.67
C GLN A 32 2.28 -8.39 1.00
N TYR A 33 2.68 -7.29 0.38
CA TYR A 33 2.13 -5.96 0.61
C TYR A 33 1.63 -5.40 -0.71
N GLU A 34 0.32 -5.25 -0.82
CA GLU A 34 -0.37 -4.71 -1.99
C GLU A 34 -0.60 -3.21 -1.82
N LEU A 35 -0.25 -2.45 -2.84
CA LEU A 35 -0.57 -1.02 -2.94
C LEU A 35 -1.89 -0.84 -3.68
N TRP A 36 -2.82 -0.14 -3.05
CA TRP A 36 -4.16 0.11 -3.56
C TRP A 36 -4.44 1.60 -3.65
N PHE A 37 -5.19 2.00 -4.68
CA PHE A 37 -5.87 3.30 -4.75
C PHE A 37 -7.37 3.09 -4.89
N SER A 38 -8.14 3.69 -3.99
CA SER A 38 -9.60 3.55 -3.95
C SER A 38 -10.29 4.91 -4.06
N ARG A 39 -11.34 4.97 -4.88
CA ARG A 39 -12.24 6.14 -4.99
C ARG A 39 -13.68 5.67 -4.88
N GLY A 40 -14.25 5.79 -3.68
CA GLY A 40 -15.54 5.17 -3.36
C GLY A 40 -15.38 3.66 -3.19
N ASP A 41 -16.31 2.88 -3.74
CA ASP A 41 -16.35 1.42 -3.59
C ASP A 41 -15.41 0.66 -4.54
N THR A 42 -14.82 1.35 -5.52
CA THR A 42 -13.91 0.73 -6.50
C THR A 42 -12.46 0.96 -6.09
N GLY A 43 -11.75 -0.13 -5.80
CA GLY A 43 -10.31 -0.16 -5.56
C GLY A 43 -9.53 -0.68 -6.77
N THR A 44 -8.40 -0.07 -7.07
CA THR A 44 -7.43 -0.50 -8.08
C THR A 44 -6.14 -0.94 -7.40
N ILE A 45 -5.67 -2.15 -7.71
CA ILE A 45 -4.34 -2.63 -7.30
C ILE A 45 -3.29 -1.98 -8.22
N TYR A 46 -2.36 -1.26 -7.64
CA TYR A 46 -1.22 -0.65 -8.35
C TYR A 46 0.01 -1.56 -8.38
N GLY A 47 0.09 -2.52 -7.46
CA GLY A 47 1.09 -3.57 -7.48
C GLY A 47 1.35 -4.17 -6.09
N MET A 48 2.35 -5.04 -6.03
CA MET A 48 2.64 -5.88 -4.88
C MET A 48 4.15 -5.96 -4.64
N ARG A 49 4.54 -6.05 -3.38
CA ARG A 49 5.94 -6.12 -2.94
C ARG A 49 6.08 -7.05 -1.73
N ALA A 50 7.26 -7.64 -1.57
CA ALA A 50 7.54 -8.55 -0.46
C ALA A 50 7.70 -7.87 0.91
N SER A 51 7.70 -6.52 0.96
CA SER A 51 7.87 -5.75 2.20
C SER A 51 7.05 -4.46 2.18
N LEU A 52 6.72 -3.94 3.37
CA LEU A 52 6.04 -2.65 3.55
C LEU A 52 6.83 -1.52 2.89
N ALA A 53 8.14 -1.42 3.17
CA ALA A 53 9.01 -0.41 2.58
C ALA A 53 8.99 -0.48 1.03
N GLY A 54 9.01 -1.68 0.46
CA GLY A 54 8.91 -1.83 -0.99
C GLY A 54 7.57 -1.30 -1.55
N ALA A 55 6.46 -1.52 -0.85
CA ALA A 55 5.16 -0.99 -1.26
C ALA A 55 5.10 0.55 -1.12
N GLN A 56 5.75 1.13 -0.11
CA GLN A 56 5.90 2.58 0.03
C GLN A 56 6.76 3.16 -1.10
N ASP A 57 7.85 2.51 -1.49
CA ASP A 57 8.67 2.90 -2.65
C ASP A 57 7.88 2.80 -3.97
N LEU A 58 7.06 1.76 -4.12
CA LEU A 58 6.17 1.62 -5.27
C LEU A 58 5.18 2.80 -5.34
N TYR A 59 4.66 3.29 -4.22
CA TYR A 59 3.84 4.50 -4.20
C TYR A 59 4.61 5.73 -4.67
N GLN A 60 5.85 5.93 -4.20
CA GLN A 60 6.69 7.06 -4.66
C GLN A 60 6.95 7.00 -6.18
N GLN A 61 7.16 5.80 -6.73
CA GLN A 61 7.31 5.61 -8.18
C GLN A 61 6.07 5.99 -8.99
N LYS A 62 4.87 5.98 -8.39
CA LYS A 62 3.62 6.37 -9.05
C LYS A 62 3.32 7.87 -8.96
N LEU A 63 4.00 8.60 -8.08
CA LEU A 63 3.89 10.06 -7.98
C LEU A 63 4.82 10.81 -8.97
N ASN A 64 5.85 10.13 -9.48
CA ASN A 64 6.77 10.64 -10.50
C ASN A 64 6.22 10.42 -11.90
#